data_AF-G7GJC4-F1
#
_entry.id   AF-G7GJC4-F1
#
_cell.length_a   1.000
_cell.length_b   1.000
_cell.length_c   1.000
_cell.angle_alpha   90.00
_cell.angle_beta   90.00
_cell.angle_gamma   90.00
#
_symmetry.space_group_name_H-M   'P 1'
#
loop_
_entity.id
_entity.type
_entity.pdbx_description
1 polymer ?
#
loop_
_entity_poly.entity_id
_entity_poly.type
_entity_poly.pdbx_seq_one_letter_code
_entity_poly.pdbx_strand_id
1 'polypeptide(L)'
;MSVHTQVSRRVTSYATFAEQFVSDPVLHDDPSFAIRVLRQSVLQARDLVDQTGIDAFHSRPPTTGDVGWDSLLAGVAVMTGTGRTTPGVLDWCAEPGRRSTELFDPLDTGKYRLLEMLRTPIALRERNVILSRGNLEGV
;
A
#
# COMPACT_ATOMS: atom_id res chain seq x y z
N MET A 1 -8.65 -14.00 -34.36
CA MET A 1 -7.47 -13.20 -34.01
C MET A 1 -7.89 -12.27 -32.89
N SER A 2 -7.77 -12.71 -31.64
CA SER A 2 -8.09 -11.89 -30.48
C SER A 2 -6.78 -11.42 -29.88
N VAL A 3 -6.49 -10.12 -30.07
CA VAL A 3 -5.37 -9.45 -29.40
C VAL A 3 -5.78 -9.32 -27.93
N HIS A 4 -5.42 -10.32 -27.13
CA HIS A 4 -5.34 -10.13 -25.69
C HIS A 4 -4.19 -9.16 -25.46
N THR A 5 -4.51 -7.88 -25.41
CA THR A 5 -3.60 -6.84 -24.92
C THR A 5 -3.39 -7.12 -23.43
N GLN A 6 -2.47 -8.02 -23.10
CA GLN A 6 -1.88 -8.11 -21.76
C GLN A 6 -1.09 -6.82 -21.56
N VAL A 7 -1.78 -5.77 -21.15
CA VAL A 7 -1.15 -4.65 -20.47
C VAL A 7 -0.66 -5.23 -19.15
N SER A 8 0.55 -5.78 -19.16
CA SER A 8 1.36 -5.93 -17.95
C SER A 8 1.71 -4.51 -17.49
N ARG A 9 0.72 -3.80 -16.95
CA ARG A 9 0.84 -2.46 -16.36
C ARG A 9 1.79 -2.67 -15.19
N ARG A 10 3.06 -2.29 -15.39
CA ARG A 10 4.09 -2.36 -14.36
C ARG A 10 3.65 -1.46 -13.22
N VAL A 11 3.01 -2.03 -12.20
CA VAL A 11 2.72 -1.31 -10.95
C VAL A 11 4.04 -1.28 -10.19
N THR A 12 4.74 -0.14 -10.23
CA THR A 12 6.11 -0.05 -9.72
C THR A 12 6.25 0.86 -8.52
N SER A 13 5.23 1.60 -8.09
CA SER A 13 5.33 2.53 -6.95
C SER A 13 3.99 2.75 -6.27
N TYR A 14 4.02 3.37 -5.09
CA TYR A 14 2.79 3.81 -4.42
C TYR A 14 2.00 4.82 -5.26
N ALA A 15 2.69 5.69 -6.02
CA ALA A 15 2.05 6.66 -6.89
C ALA A 15 1.27 5.96 -8.01
N THR A 16 1.90 5.01 -8.71
CA THR A 16 1.24 4.23 -9.77
C THR A 16 0.07 3.41 -9.22
N PHE A 17 0.21 2.83 -8.02
CA PHE A 17 -0.90 2.15 -7.36
C PHE A 17 -2.07 3.11 -7.12
N ALA A 18 -1.84 4.28 -6.53
CA ALA A 18 -2.89 5.24 -6.21
C ALA A 18 -3.61 5.76 -7.47
N GLU A 19 -2.87 6.06 -8.53
CA GLU A 19 -3.44 6.47 -9.82
C GLU A 19 -4.32 5.37 -10.45
N GLN A 20 -3.86 4.11 -10.39
CA GLN A 20 -4.63 2.99 -10.89
C GLN A 20 -5.84 2.69 -10.02
N PHE A 21 -5.73 2.83 -8.70
CA PHE A 21 -6.85 2.63 -7.79
C PHE A 21 -8.01 3.59 -8.07
N VAL A 22 -7.70 4.83 -8.48
CA VAL A 22 -8.71 5.83 -8.86
C VAL A 22 -9.27 5.59 -10.27
N SER A 23 -8.44 5.12 -11.22
CA SER A 23 -8.80 5.07 -12.64
C SER A 23 -9.27 3.70 -13.14
N ASP A 24 -9.00 2.62 -12.41
CA ASP A 24 -9.34 1.25 -12.76
C ASP A 24 -10.40 0.69 -11.80
N PRO A 25 -11.67 0.58 -12.23
CA PRO A 25 -12.75 0.12 -11.36
C PRO A 25 -12.53 -1.32 -10.89
N VAL A 26 -11.83 -2.17 -11.66
CA VAL A 26 -11.53 -3.55 -11.23
C VAL A 26 -10.63 -3.55 -10.00
N LEU A 27 -9.67 -2.62 -9.95
CA LEU A 27 -8.78 -2.46 -8.80
C LEU A 27 -9.51 -1.84 -7.60
N HIS A 28 -10.36 -0.86 -7.85
CA HIS A 28 -11.16 -0.19 -6.82
C HIS A 28 -12.17 -1.13 -6.15
N ASP A 29 -12.91 -1.89 -6.96
CA ASP A 29 -14.05 -2.70 -6.51
C ASP A 29 -13.65 -4.06 -5.90
N ASP A 30 -12.40 -4.51 -6.09
CA ASP A 30 -11.85 -5.74 -5.48
C ASP A 30 -10.68 -5.41 -4.54
N PRO A 31 -10.95 -5.18 -3.23
CA PRO A 31 -9.92 -4.93 -2.23
C PRO A 31 -8.87 -6.04 -2.12
N SER A 32 -9.27 -7.30 -2.32
CA SER A 32 -8.32 -8.43 -2.29
C SER A 32 -7.37 -8.39 -3.48
N PHE A 33 -7.84 -7.95 -4.64
CA PHE A 33 -6.98 -7.68 -5.80
C PHE A 33 -6.08 -6.46 -5.55
N ALA A 34 -6.60 -5.36 -5.02
CA ALA A 34 -5.81 -4.18 -4.66
C ALA A 34 -4.66 -4.53 -3.69
N ILE A 35 -4.92 -5.30 -2.64
CA ILE A 35 -3.87 -5.75 -1.72
C ILE A 35 -2.83 -6.64 -2.42
N ARG A 36 -3.25 -7.53 -3.33
CA ARG A 36 -2.32 -8.36 -4.12
C ARG A 36 -1.43 -7.49 -5.02
N VAL A 37 -1.98 -6.47 -5.67
CA VAL A 37 -1.23 -5.53 -6.49
C VAL A 37 -0.23 -4.75 -5.64
N LEU A 38 -0.67 -4.19 -4.51
CA LEU A 38 0.21 -3.47 -3.58
C LEU A 38 1.36 -4.36 -3.07
N ARG A 39 1.06 -5.61 -2.71
CA ARG A 39 2.08 -6.60 -2.33
C ARG A 39 3.11 -6.80 -3.44
N GLN A 40 2.69 -6.95 -4.69
CA GLN A 40 3.64 -7.08 -5.80
C GLN A 40 4.52 -5.84 -5.97
N SER A 41 3.95 -4.64 -5.82
CA SER A 41 4.74 -3.40 -5.84
C SER A 41 5.79 -3.38 -4.72
N VAL A 42 5.42 -3.77 -3.49
CA VAL A 42 6.35 -3.83 -2.35
C VAL A 42 7.45 -4.87 -2.56
N LEU A 43 7.11 -6.05 -3.08
CA LEU A 43 8.10 -7.10 -3.39
C LEU A 43 9.11 -6.61 -4.44
N GLN A 44 8.66 -5.90 -5.48
CA GLN A 44 9.55 -5.28 -6.46
C GLN A 44 10.43 -4.19 -5.83
N ALA A 45 9.88 -3.38 -4.91
CA ALA A 45 10.63 -2.35 -4.20
C ALA A 45 11.74 -2.90 -3.31
N ARG A 46 11.57 -4.12 -2.80
CA ARG A 46 12.58 -4.80 -1.98
C ARG A 46 13.87 -5.04 -2.76
N ASP A 47 13.74 -5.31 -4.05
CA ASP A 47 14.87 -5.65 -4.92
C ASP A 47 15.56 -4.39 -5.50
N LEU A 48 15.05 -3.18 -5.21
CA LEU A 48 15.70 -1.92 -5.53
C LEU A 48 16.96 -1.70 -4.67
N VAL A 49 18.07 -1.40 -5.32
CA VAL A 49 19.38 -1.22 -4.70
C VAL A 49 19.92 0.21 -4.81
N ASP A 50 19.45 0.99 -5.76
CA ASP A 50 19.87 2.38 -5.95
C ASP A 50 18.98 3.34 -5.15
N GLN A 51 19.60 4.32 -4.51
CA GLN A 51 18.89 5.27 -3.63
C GLN A 51 17.81 6.06 -4.39
N THR A 52 18.10 6.45 -5.63
CA THR A 52 17.17 7.21 -6.47
C THR A 52 15.89 6.42 -6.74
N GLY A 53 16.00 5.14 -7.09
CA GLY A 53 14.85 4.25 -7.29
C GLY A 53 14.09 4.00 -5.99
N ILE A 54 14.79 3.80 -4.87
CA ILE A 54 14.17 3.64 -3.55
C ILE A 54 13.35 4.88 -3.18
N ASP A 55 13.92 6.08 -3.30
CA ASP A 55 13.25 7.33 -2.97
C ASP A 55 12.07 7.61 -3.92
N ALA A 56 12.24 7.33 -5.22
CA ALA A 56 11.17 7.47 -6.21
C ALA A 56 9.98 6.55 -5.90
N PHE A 57 10.24 5.29 -5.51
CA PHE A 57 9.21 4.35 -5.09
C PHE A 57 8.40 4.87 -3.88
N HIS A 58 9.10 5.42 -2.89
CA HIS A 58 8.53 5.87 -1.61
C HIS A 58 8.05 7.34 -1.62
N SER A 59 8.18 8.02 -2.76
CA SER A 59 7.71 9.38 -2.94
C SER A 59 6.19 9.48 -2.71
N ARG A 60 5.74 10.68 -2.33
CA ARG A 60 4.34 10.95 -1.99
C ARG A 60 3.41 10.59 -3.16
N PRO A 61 2.48 9.63 -2.98
CA PRO A 61 1.49 9.34 -4.01
C PRO A 61 0.38 10.41 -4.04
N PRO A 62 -0.40 10.51 -5.13
CA PRO A 62 -1.70 11.19 -5.07
C PRO A 62 -2.63 10.53 -4.04
N THR A 63 -3.74 11.21 -3.71
CA THR A 63 -4.79 10.60 -2.88
C THR A 63 -5.60 9.61 -3.70
N THR A 64 -6.01 8.51 -3.07
CA THR A 64 -6.95 7.54 -3.63
C THR A 64 -8.41 8.00 -3.56
N GLY A 65 -8.68 9.10 -2.85
CA GLY A 65 -10.03 9.53 -2.50
C GLY A 65 -10.64 8.80 -1.30
N ASP A 66 -9.98 7.76 -0.79
CA ASP A 66 -10.37 6.99 0.38
C ASP A 66 -9.29 7.08 1.47
N VAL A 67 -9.66 7.63 2.63
CA VAL A 67 -8.71 7.86 3.74
C VAL A 67 -8.15 6.55 4.30
N GLY A 68 -8.90 5.45 4.26
CA GLY A 68 -8.46 4.14 4.71
C GLY A 68 -7.34 3.59 3.82
N TRP A 69 -7.53 3.65 2.50
CA TRP A 69 -6.50 3.26 1.52
C TRP A 69 -5.28 4.17 1.58
N ASP A 70 -5.48 5.48 1.71
CA ASP A 70 -4.38 6.44 1.86
C ASP A 70 -3.58 6.23 3.15
N SER A 71 -4.24 5.79 4.23
CA SER A 71 -3.62 5.43 5.50
C SER A 71 -2.85 4.11 5.41
N LEU A 72 -3.40 3.15 4.68
CA LEU A 72 -2.75 1.88 4.39
C LEU A 72 -1.45 2.12 3.61
N LEU A 73 -1.49 2.92 2.54
CA LEU A 73 -0.28 3.27 1.77
C LEU A 73 0.80 3.93 2.62
N ALA A 74 0.42 4.89 3.49
CA ALA A 74 1.37 5.52 4.40
C ALA A 74 1.97 4.54 5.41
N GLY A 75 1.16 3.63 5.96
CA GLY A 75 1.66 2.61 6.89
C GLY A 75 2.62 1.64 6.21
N VAL A 76 2.30 1.18 4.99
CA VAL A 76 3.18 0.31 4.20
C VAL A 76 4.47 1.05 3.81
N ALA A 77 4.40 2.31 3.38
CA ALA A 77 5.57 3.12 3.06
C ALA A 77 6.52 3.28 4.25
N VAL A 78 6.00 3.52 5.46
CA VAL A 78 6.82 3.55 6.68
C VAL A 78 7.48 2.20 6.94
N MET A 79 6.73 1.10 6.82
CA MET A 79 7.28 -0.24 7.04
C MET A 79 8.41 -0.60 6.09
N THR A 80 8.28 -0.24 4.81
CA THR A 80 9.22 -0.68 3.75
C THR A 80 10.34 0.32 3.50
N GLY A 81 10.15 1.59 3.87
CA GLY A 81 11.07 2.68 3.58
C GLY A 81 11.96 3.10 4.76
N THR A 82 11.54 2.84 5.99
CA THR A 82 12.33 3.24 7.18
C THR A 82 13.72 2.59 7.16
N GLY A 83 14.76 3.42 7.26
CA GLY A 83 16.16 2.96 7.15
C GLY A 83 16.64 2.68 5.73
N ARG A 84 15.79 2.86 4.71
CA ARG A 84 16.14 2.69 3.28
C ARG A 84 16.05 3.99 2.48
N THR A 85 15.15 4.90 2.84
CA THR A 85 14.95 6.17 2.11
C THR A 85 15.82 7.29 2.65
N THR A 86 16.12 8.28 1.81
CA THR A 86 16.71 9.55 2.24
C THR A 86 15.80 10.26 3.27
N PRO A 87 16.36 10.96 4.29
CA PRO A 87 15.56 11.73 5.23
C PRO A 87 14.61 12.72 4.52
N GLY A 88 13.37 12.83 5.00
CA GLY A 88 12.33 13.70 4.44
C GLY A 88 11.44 13.04 3.39
N VAL A 89 11.87 11.95 2.73
CA VAL A 89 11.08 11.26 1.70
C VAL A 89 9.76 10.73 2.26
N LEU A 90 9.73 10.28 3.51
CA LEU A 90 8.56 9.69 4.15
C LEU A 90 7.72 10.68 4.97
N ASP A 91 8.06 11.98 4.99
CA ASP A 91 7.37 12.97 5.83
C ASP A 91 5.87 13.06 5.51
N TRP A 92 5.51 12.81 4.25
CA TRP A 92 4.11 12.75 3.81
C TRP A 92 3.29 11.70 4.56
N CYS A 93 3.91 10.64 5.10
CA CYS A 93 3.20 9.58 5.83
C CYS A 93 2.61 10.08 7.17
N ALA A 94 3.01 11.26 7.65
CA ALA A 94 2.51 11.88 8.87
C ALA A 94 1.40 12.91 8.62
N GLU A 95 1.04 13.17 7.36
CA GLU A 95 -0.03 14.10 7.01
C GLU A 95 -1.39 13.64 7.57
N PRO A 96 -2.29 14.57 7.98
CA PRO A 96 -3.60 14.19 8.51
C PRO A 96 -4.44 13.29 7.60
N GLY A 97 -4.40 13.52 6.28
CA GLY A 97 -5.10 12.69 5.29
C GLY A 97 -4.49 11.29 5.08
N ARG A 98 -3.40 10.96 5.78
CA ARG A 98 -2.70 9.67 5.74
C ARG A 98 -2.88 8.87 7.04
N ARG A 99 -3.85 9.27 7.86
CA ARG A 99 -4.25 8.59 9.08
C ARG A 99 -5.77 8.52 9.19
N SER A 100 -6.29 7.30 9.18
CA SER A 100 -7.72 7.04 9.31
C SER A 100 -8.15 7.29 10.75
N THR A 101 -9.27 7.98 10.94
CA THR A 101 -9.88 8.18 12.27
C THR A 101 -10.64 6.95 12.73
N GLU A 102 -11.16 6.17 11.78
CA GLU A 102 -11.90 4.93 12.03
C GLU A 102 -11.04 3.71 11.68
N LEU A 103 -11.38 2.57 12.26
CA LEU A 103 -10.68 1.32 12.02
C LEU A 103 -11.02 0.78 10.63
N PHE A 104 -10.05 0.91 9.72
CA PHE A 104 -10.12 0.46 8.33
C PHE A 104 -9.66 -0.99 8.19
N ASP A 105 -10.53 -1.84 7.64
CA ASP A 105 -10.27 -3.24 7.35
C ASP A 105 -10.60 -3.52 5.87
N PRO A 106 -9.62 -3.42 4.95
CA PRO A 106 -9.88 -3.56 3.52
C PRO A 106 -10.31 -4.96 3.11
N LEU A 107 -10.07 -5.99 3.93
CA LEU A 107 -10.37 -7.38 3.59
C LEU A 107 -11.61 -7.93 4.30
N ASP A 108 -12.33 -7.08 5.04
CA ASP A 108 -13.50 -7.44 5.84
C ASP A 108 -13.30 -8.76 6.62
N THR A 109 -12.31 -8.75 7.52
CA THR A 109 -11.85 -9.97 8.22
C THR A 109 -12.88 -10.57 9.18
N GLY A 110 -14.01 -9.87 9.42
CA GLY A 110 -15.17 -10.37 10.15
C GLY A 110 -14.81 -10.98 11.51
N LYS A 111 -15.16 -12.25 11.71
CA LYS A 111 -14.93 -12.98 12.98
C LYS A 111 -13.45 -13.13 13.35
N TYR A 112 -12.52 -12.93 12.41
CA TYR A 112 -11.07 -13.01 12.64
C TYR A 112 -10.43 -11.66 12.95
N ARG A 113 -11.20 -10.57 12.99
CA ARG A 113 -10.71 -9.19 13.17
C ARG A 113 -9.74 -9.01 14.32
N LEU A 114 -10.04 -9.54 15.50
CA LEU A 114 -9.15 -9.42 16.66
C LEU A 114 -7.79 -10.12 16.44
N LEU A 115 -7.81 -11.30 15.80
CA LEU A 115 -6.58 -12.04 15.48
C LEU A 115 -5.74 -11.29 14.44
N GLU A 116 -6.39 -10.75 13.41
CA GLU A 116 -5.73 -9.97 12.36
C GLU A 116 -5.17 -8.65 12.90
N MET A 117 -5.87 -7.99 13.82
CA MET A 117 -5.35 -6.82 14.55
C MET A 117 -4.07 -7.14 15.32
N LEU A 118 -3.99 -8.28 16.02
CA LEU A 118 -2.78 -8.67 16.75
C LEU A 118 -1.58 -8.95 15.83
N ARG A 119 -1.85 -9.44 14.62
CA ARG A 119 -0.84 -9.73 13.59
C ARG A 119 -0.48 -8.53 12.72
N THR A 120 -1.22 -7.43 12.87
CA THR A 120 -1.00 -6.22 12.09
C THR A 120 0.26 -5.49 12.59
N PRO A 121 1.22 -5.16 11.71
CA PRO A 121 2.41 -4.36 12.04
C PRO A 121 2.08 -3.02 12.71
N ILE A 122 2.99 -2.53 13.57
CA ILE A 122 2.79 -1.30 14.37
C ILE A 122 2.44 -0.10 13.47
N ALA A 123 3.19 0.12 12.38
CA ALA A 123 2.99 1.27 11.50
C ALA A 123 1.59 1.33 10.85
N LEU A 124 0.92 0.18 10.68
CA LEU A 124 -0.46 0.10 10.20
C LEU A 124 -1.46 0.29 11.35
N ARG A 125 -1.20 -0.31 12.53
CA ARG A 125 -2.04 -0.13 13.74
C ARG A 125 -2.12 1.33 14.17
N GLU A 126 -1.01 2.05 14.14
CA GLU A 126 -0.94 3.50 14.45
C GLU A 126 -1.73 4.39 13.48
N ARG A 127 -2.23 3.81 12.38
CA ARG A 127 -3.05 4.45 11.35
C ARG A 127 -4.46 3.89 11.28
N ASN A 128 -4.87 3.12 12.30
CA ASN A 128 -6.16 2.44 12.36
C ASN A 128 -6.41 1.55 11.13
N VAL A 129 -5.38 0.86 10.62
CA VAL A 129 -5.52 -0.11 9.54
C VAL A 129 -5.35 -1.52 10.09
N ILE A 130 -6.21 -2.45 9.67
CA ILE A 130 -6.08 -3.89 9.95
C ILE A 130 -5.59 -4.58 8.68
N LEU A 131 -4.35 -5.05 8.70
CA LEU A 131 -3.82 -5.89 7.64
C LEU A 131 -2.65 -6.70 8.19
N SER A 132 -2.83 -8.01 8.32
CA SER A 132 -1.73 -8.88 8.76
C SER A 132 -0.55 -8.82 7.81
N ARG A 133 0.64 -8.87 8.39
CA ARG A 133 1.94 -8.87 7.70
C ARG A 133 2.02 -9.86 6.51
N GLY A 134 1.44 -11.05 6.65
CA GLY A 134 1.45 -12.09 5.60
C GLY A 134 0.75 -11.67 4.29
N ASN A 135 -0.11 -10.65 4.34
CA ASN A 135 -0.72 -10.09 3.14
C ASN A 135 0.24 -9.24 2.30
N LEU A 136 1.41 -8.87 2.85
CA LEU A 136 2.40 -8.00 2.20
C LEU A 136 3.77 -8.66 1.99
N GLU A 137 4.20 -9.58 2.85
CA GLU A 137 5.59 -10.07 2.85
C GLU A 137 5.85 -11.33 2.02
N GLY A 138 4.81 -12.03 1.54
CA GLY A 138 5.02 -13.39 1.01
C GLY A 138 4.88 -14.44 2.09
N VAL A 139 4.40 -15.63 1.72
CA VAL A 139 4.54 -16.83 2.56
C VAL A 139 5.89 -17.43 2.24
#